data_AF-A0A0C9UVN0-F1
#
_entry.id   AF-A0A0C9UVN0-F1
#
_cell.length_a   1.000
_cell.length_b   1.000
_cell.length_c   1.000
_cell.angle_alpha   90.00
_cell.angle_beta   90.00
_cell.angle_gamma   90.00
#
_symmetry.space_group_name_H-M   'P 1'
#
loop_
_entity.id
_entity.type
_entity.pdbx_description
1 polymer ?
#
loop_
_entity_poly.entity_id
_entity_poly.type
_entity_poly.pdbx_seq_one_letter_code
_entity_poly.pdbx_strand_id
1 'polypeptide(L)'
;MTANLTWPEIIRRLRPGQKFSDIPMVVVRAFHQRMSSLLQALNKIYVVEFQKQGLPHCHIPLKFKEECITPQDIDQVVSAEIPGLFEDAFLIQHFMMH
;
A
#
# COMPACT_ATOMS: atom_id res chain seq x y z
N MET A 1 1.89 3.32 -0.05
CA MET A 1 0.87 2.26 0.03
C MET A 1 -0.45 2.77 -0.54
N THR A 2 -0.97 2.14 -1.59
CA THR A 2 -2.28 2.47 -2.19
C THR A 2 -3.35 1.51 -1.65
N ALA A 3 -4.58 1.99 -1.45
CA ALA A 3 -5.69 1.10 -1.13
C ALA A 3 -6.03 0.18 -2.32
N ASN A 4 -6.26 -1.11 -2.05
CA ASN A 4 -6.78 -2.04 -3.03
C ASN A 4 -8.21 -2.46 -2.67
N LEU A 5 -9.13 -2.32 -3.62
CA LEU A 5 -10.54 -2.62 -3.45
C LEU A 5 -10.87 -4.12 -3.43
N THR A 6 -9.95 -4.97 -3.89
CA THR A 6 -10.09 -6.43 -3.87
C THR A 6 -9.73 -7.06 -2.53
N TRP A 7 -9.30 -6.26 -1.55
CA TRP A 7 -8.98 -6.78 -0.22
C TRP A 7 -10.17 -7.52 0.41
N PRO A 8 -9.95 -8.71 0.98
CA PRO A 8 -11.02 -9.52 1.56
C PRO A 8 -11.85 -8.80 2.63
N GLU A 9 -11.21 -7.92 3.41
CA GLU A 9 -11.85 -7.13 4.46
C GLU A 9 -12.89 -6.15 3.90
N ILE A 10 -12.69 -5.68 2.66
CA ILE A 10 -13.62 -4.81 1.94
C ILE A 10 -14.72 -5.65 1.30
N ILE A 11 -14.35 -6.68 0.52
CA ILE A 11 -15.30 -7.54 -0.19
C ILE A 11 -16.32 -8.16 0.77
N ARG A 12 -15.85 -8.69 1.91
CA ARG A 12 -16.71 -9.35 2.90
C ARG A 12 -17.75 -8.41 3.53
N ARG A 13 -17.57 -7.10 3.42
CA ARG A 13 -18.49 -6.09 3.97
C ARG A 13 -19.46 -5.53 2.95
N LEU A 14 -19.23 -5.76 1.65
CA LEU A 14 -20.12 -5.33 0.59
C LEU A 14 -21.34 -6.25 0.51
N ARG A 15 -22.53 -5.65 0.38
CA ARG A 15 -23.76 -6.37 0.05
C ARG A 15 -23.80 -6.67 -1.45
N PRO A 16 -24.59 -7.66 -1.91
CA PRO A 16 -24.80 -7.89 -3.34
C PRO A 16 -25.23 -6.60 -4.05
N GLY A 17 -24.51 -6.23 -5.11
CA GLY A 17 -24.75 -5.01 -5.90
C GLY A 17 -24.19 -3.72 -5.32
N GLN A 18 -23.67 -3.73 -4.09
CA GLN A 18 -23.07 -2.55 -3.45
C GLN A 18 -21.64 -2.33 -3.93
N LYS A 19 -21.27 -1.07 -4.14
CA LYS A 19 -19.91 -0.64 -4.49
C LYS A 19 -19.19 -0.06 -3.28
N PHE A 20 -17.87 -0.02 -3.34
CA PHE A 20 -17.04 0.60 -2.30
C PHE A 20 -17.35 2.10 -2.11
N SER A 21 -17.77 2.79 -3.18
CA SER A 21 -18.20 4.19 -3.16
C SER A 21 -19.43 4.41 -2.29
N ASP A 22 -20.27 3.38 -2.10
CA ASP A 22 -21.49 3.46 -1.30
C ASP A 22 -21.18 3.32 0.20
N ILE A 23 -20.04 2.71 0.55
CA ILE A 23 -19.55 2.53 1.93
C ILE A 23 -18.04 2.84 2.04
N PRO A 24 -17.61 4.07 1.74
CA PRO A 24 -16.19 4.43 1.68
C PRO A 24 -15.46 4.22 3.01
N MET A 25 -16.20 4.30 4.12
CA MET A 25 -15.69 4.00 5.47
C MET A 25 -15.08 2.61 5.60
N VAL A 26 -15.57 1.60 4.86
CA VAL A 26 -14.99 0.26 4.88
C VAL A 26 -13.60 0.26 4.25
N VAL A 27 -13.42 0.96 3.13
CA VAL A 27 -12.12 1.09 2.45
C VAL A 27 -11.13 1.80 3.35
N VAL A 28 -11.52 2.93 3.95
CA VAL A 28 -10.67 3.71 4.85
C VAL A 28 -10.23 2.88 6.07
N ARG A 29 -11.14 2.09 6.65
CA ARG A 29 -10.82 1.24 7.80
C ARG A 29 -9.88 0.10 7.43
N ALA A 30 -10.12 -0.59 6.32
CA ALA A 30 -9.25 -1.67 5.85
C ALA A 30 -7.85 -1.13 5.54
N PHE A 31 -7.78 0.02 4.87
CA PHE A 31 -6.52 0.72 4.62
C PHE A 31 -5.79 1.10 5.90
N HIS A 32 -6.47 1.72 6.86
CA HIS A 32 -5.89 2.12 8.13
C HIS A 32 -5.31 0.93 8.91
N GLN A 33 -6.01 -0.21 8.93
CA GLN A 33 -5.51 -1.42 9.60
C GLN A 33 -4.19 -1.89 8.99
N ARG A 34 -4.13 -2.05 7.67
CA ARG A 34 -2.91 -2.47 6.95
C ARG A 34 -1.77 -1.46 7.12
N MET A 35 -2.10 -0.17 7.02
CA MET A 35 -1.13 0.91 7.22
C MET A 35 -0.55 0.88 8.63
N SER A 36 -1.40 0.69 9.65
CA SER A 36 -0.97 0.65 11.05
C SER A 36 0.02 -0.49 11.29
N SER A 37 -0.25 -1.68 10.74
CA SER A 37 0.67 -2.82 10.83
C SER A 37 2.01 -2.53 10.13
N LEU A 38 2.00 -1.89 8.96
CA LEU A 38 3.21 -1.50 8.25
C LEU A 38 4.02 -0.46 9.05
N LEU A 39 3.36 0.54 9.61
CA LEU A 39 4.01 1.60 10.37
C LEU A 39 4.62 1.11 11.68
N GLN A 40 4.01 0.11 12.33
CA GLN A 40 4.60 -0.54 13.51
C GLN A 40 5.96 -1.18 13.21
N ALA A 41 6.15 -1.71 12.00
CA ALA A 41 7.42 -2.29 11.58
C ALA A 41 8.49 -1.24 11.22
N LEU A 42 8.07 -0.09 10.68
CA LEU A 42 8.99 0.92 10.13
C LEU A 42 9.35 2.04 11.12
N ASN A 43 8.46 2.39 12.04
CA ASN A 43 8.57 3.54 12.96
C ASN A 43 8.94 4.85 12.24
N LYS A 44 8.17 5.21 11.20
CA LYS A 44 8.43 6.37 10.32
C LYS A 44 7.27 7.36 10.29
N ILE A 45 7.59 8.58 9.86
CA ILE A 45 6.61 9.61 9.51
C ILE A 45 5.90 9.18 8.22
N TYR A 46 4.63 9.55 8.08
CA TYR A 46 3.84 9.25 6.90
C TYR A 46 2.86 10.38 6.59
N VAL A 47 2.42 10.45 5.35
CA VAL A 47 1.36 11.35 4.88
C VAL A 47 0.31 10.51 4.17
N VAL A 48 -0.97 10.77 4.43
CA VAL A 48 -2.09 10.14 3.71
C VAL A 48 -2.78 11.20 2.85
N GLU A 49 -2.93 10.89 1.58
CA GLU A 49 -3.71 11.68 0.62
C GLU A 49 -4.77 10.81 -0.04
N PHE A 50 -5.74 11.44 -0.71
CA PHE A 50 -6.77 10.75 -1.47
C PHE A 50 -6.52 10.94 -2.96
N GLN A 51 -6.39 9.84 -3.69
CA GLN A 51 -6.24 9.86 -5.15
C GLN A 51 -7.54 10.29 -5.83
N LYS A 52 -7.52 10.57 -7.14
CA LYS A 52 -8.67 11.06 -7.93
C LYS A 52 -9.95 10.23 -7.80
N GLN A 53 -9.84 8.95 -7.44
CA GLN A 53 -10.98 8.04 -7.21
C GLN A 53 -11.44 7.98 -5.74
N GLY A 54 -10.95 8.87 -4.88
CA GLY A 54 -11.25 8.89 -3.45
C GLY A 54 -10.61 7.73 -2.66
N LEU A 55 -9.63 7.04 -3.24
CA LEU A 55 -8.90 5.99 -2.56
C LEU A 55 -7.76 6.58 -1.73
N PRO A 56 -7.59 6.16 -0.47
CA PRO A 56 -6.47 6.61 0.33
C PRO A 56 -5.16 6.04 -0.22
N HIS A 57 -4.15 6.88 -0.24
CA HIS A 57 -2.78 6.57 -0.61
C HIS A 57 -1.85 7.16 0.44
N CYS A 58 -0.91 6.35 0.92
CA CYS A 58 0.03 6.73 1.96
C CYS A 58 1.43 6.83 1.39
N HIS A 59 2.05 7.99 1.56
CA HIS A 59 3.47 8.23 1.33
C HIS A 59 4.22 8.02 2.64
N ILE A 60 5.28 7.20 2.62
CA ILE A 60 6.13 6.91 3.79
C ILE A 60 7.56 7.27 3.41
N PRO A 61 8.04 8.47 3.77
CA PRO A 61 9.42 8.84 3.51
C PRO A 61 10.40 7.97 4.29
N LEU A 62 11.39 7.40 3.59
CA LEU A 62 12.51 6.68 4.17
C LEU A 62 13.79 7.49 3.97
N LYS A 63 14.57 7.62 5.05
CA LYS A 63 15.89 8.26 5.02
C LYS A 63 16.94 7.19 5.24
N PHE A 64 17.85 7.06 4.28
CA PHE A 64 19.03 6.21 4.37
C PHE A 64 20.17 6.94 5.09
N LYS A 65 21.11 6.16 5.64
CA LYS A 65 22.24 6.71 6.40
C LYS A 65 23.30 7.27 5.46
N GLU A 66 23.62 6.55 4.39
CA GLU A 66 24.47 7.05 3.33
C GLU A 66 23.73 8.10 2.48
N GLU A 67 24.46 9.10 2.01
CA GLU A 67 23.96 10.05 1.02
C GLU A 67 23.97 9.41 -0.37
N CYS A 68 22.84 9.47 -1.07
CA CYS A 68 22.75 9.10 -2.48
C CYS A 68 22.91 10.38 -3.31
N ILE A 69 24.12 10.59 -3.87
CA ILE A 69 24.48 11.84 -4.56
C ILE A 69 24.30 11.68 -6.07
N THR A 70 24.60 10.49 -6.59
CA THR A 70 24.49 10.14 -8.00
C THR A 70 23.28 9.25 -8.26
N PRO A 71 22.76 9.19 -9.50
CA PRO A 71 21.71 8.24 -9.86
C PRO A 71 22.09 6.78 -9.55
N GLN A 72 23.36 6.42 -9.74
CA GLN A 72 23.86 5.07 -9.47
C GLN A 72 23.81 4.69 -7.99
N ASP A 73 23.89 5.67 -7.07
CA ASP A 73 23.73 5.41 -5.63
C ASP A 73 22.28 5.06 -5.32
N ILE A 74 21.32 5.66 -6.03
CA ILE A 74 19.88 5.39 -5.88
C ILE A 74 19.58 3.97 -6.36
N ASP A 75 20.11 3.58 -7.53
CA ASP A 75 19.88 2.24 -8.11
C ASP A 75 20.44 1.11 -7.22
N GLN A 76 21.41 1.40 -6.35
CA GLN A 76 21.96 0.43 -5.41
C GLN A 76 21.08 0.22 -4.17
N VAL A 77 20.24 1.19 -3.80
CA VAL A 77 19.43 1.15 -2.57
C VAL A 77 17.94 0.98 -2.85
N VAL A 78 17.49 1.28 -4.07
CA VAL A 78 16.10 1.12 -4.51
C VAL A 78 16.02 0.03 -5.56
N SER A 79 15.26 -1.02 -5.28
CA SER A 79 14.85 -2.02 -6.24
C SER A 79 13.35 -2.30 -6.12
N ALA A 80 12.75 -2.81 -7.20
CA ALA A 80 11.37 -3.27 -7.22
C ALA A 80 11.35 -4.63 -7.93
N GLU A 81 11.35 -5.70 -7.13
CA GLU A 81 11.38 -7.08 -7.63
C GLU A 81 10.16 -7.85 -7.12
N ILE A 82 9.69 -8.80 -7.93
CA ILE A 82 8.71 -9.79 -7.46
C ILE A 82 9.50 -10.86 -6.69
N PRO A 83 9.11 -11.17 -5.43
CA PRO A 83 9.79 -12.21 -4.66
C PRO A 83 9.80 -13.55 -5.39
N GLY A 84 10.85 -14.35 -5.21
CA GLY A 84 10.94 -15.69 -5.80
C GLY A 84 10.00 -16.72 -5.17
N LEU A 85 9.57 -16.49 -3.92
CA LEU A 85 8.61 -17.35 -3.23
C LEU A 85 7.21 -17.13 -3.80
N PHE A 86 6.57 -18.23 -4.20
CA PHE A 86 5.26 -18.18 -4.86
C PHE A 86 4.19 -17.44 -4.03
N GLU A 87 4.14 -17.69 -2.73
CA GLU A 87 3.13 -17.07 -1.85
C GLU A 87 3.29 -15.54 -1.80
N ASP A 88 4.52 -15.06 -1.63
CA ASP A 88 4.82 -13.63 -1.61
C ASP A 88 4.59 -13.01 -2.99
N ALA A 89 5.07 -13.66 -4.06
CA ALA A 89 4.85 -13.22 -5.44
C ALA A 89 3.37 -13.06 -5.76
N PHE A 90 2.55 -14.03 -5.34
CA PHE A 90 1.10 -13.99 -5.51
C PHE A 90 0.49 -12.78 -4.80
N LEU A 91 0.89 -12.49 -3.56
CA LEU A 91 0.39 -11.33 -2.82
C LEU A 91 0.71 -10.02 -3.54
N ILE A 92 1.94 -9.86 -4.05
CA ILE A 92 2.34 -8.67 -4.81
C ILE A 92 1.53 -8.56 -6.10
N GLN A 93 1.50 -9.62 -6.91
CA GLN A 93 0.82 -9.62 -8.21
C GLN A 93 -0.68 -9.39 -8.09
N HIS A 94 -1.31 -9.94 -7.05
CA HIS A 94 -2.75 -9.88 -6.90
C HIS A 94 -3.23 -8.58 -6.21
N PHE A 95 -2.43 -8.02 -5.29
CA PHE A 95 -2.88 -6.91 -4.45
C PHE A 95 -2.09 -5.60 -4.61
N MET A 96 -0.88 -5.63 -5.19
CA MET A 96 0.00 -4.46 -5.25
C MET A 96 0.31 -4.00 -6.67
N MET A 97 0.09 -4.85 -7.67
CA MET A 97 0.15 -4.46 -9.09
C MET A 97 -1.21 -3.91 -9.53
N HIS A 98 -1.19 -2.80 -10.27
CA HIS A 98 -2.38 -2.13 -10.84
C HIS A 98 -2.31 -2.12 -12.36
#